data_AF-A0A7J6VI65-F1
#
_entry.id   AF-A0A7J6VI65-F1
#
_cell.length_a   1.000
_cell.length_b   1.000
_cell.length_c   1.000
_cell.angle_alpha   90.00
_cell.angle_beta   90.00
_cell.angle_gamma   90.00
#
_symmetry.space_group_name_H-M   'P 1'
#
loop_
_entity.id
_entity.type
_entity.pdbx_description
1 polymer ?
#
loop_
_entity_poly.entity_id
_entity_poly.type
_entity_poly.pdbx_seq_one_letter_code
_entity_poly.pdbx_strand_id
1 'polypeptide(L)'
;MRSVRVDWLTLPEHMLSLISEKLFCNIKDYVRFGAVCRSWLSIYTENRHHLPRQLPMLMIPTDDDHTHTRSFYSLTKKRVLNFQAPVAHNLLCRGSCHGWLVTVDRVTINVESI
;
A
#
# COMPACT_ATOMS: atom_id res chain seq x y z
N MET A 1 28.91 19.67 -26.52
CA MET A 1 29.10 19.02 -25.19
C MET A 1 28.38 17.68 -25.19
N ARG A 2 29.10 16.56 -24.97
CA ARG A 2 28.48 15.23 -24.84
C ARG A 2 27.74 15.17 -23.49
N SER A 3 26.44 14.93 -23.52
CA SER A 3 25.66 14.63 -22.32
C SER A 3 26.13 13.27 -21.78
N VAL A 4 26.93 13.27 -20.71
CA VAL A 4 27.23 12.04 -19.97
C VAL A 4 25.91 11.57 -19.36
N ARG A 5 25.46 10.38 -19.75
CA ARG A 5 24.30 9.75 -19.11
C ARG A 5 24.79 9.16 -17.79
N VAL A 6 24.27 9.69 -16.68
CA VAL A 6 24.49 9.12 -15.36
C VAL A 6 23.75 7.79 -15.32
N ASP A 7 24.48 6.72 -15.05
CA ASP A 7 23.88 5.42 -14.78
C ASP A 7 23.48 5.35 -13.30
N TRP A 8 22.17 5.41 -13.04
CA TRP A 8 21.62 5.33 -11.70
C TRP A 8 21.69 3.92 -11.11
N LEU A 9 21.95 2.91 -11.94
CA LEU A 9 22.09 1.52 -11.51
C LEU A 9 23.44 1.26 -10.81
N THR A 10 24.44 2.11 -11.04
CA THR A 10 25.77 2.01 -10.40
C THR A 10 25.88 2.83 -9.13
N LEU A 11 24.75 3.32 -8.58
CA LEU A 11 24.77 4.14 -7.38
C LEU A 11 25.17 3.29 -6.15
N PRO A 12 26.11 3.76 -5.30
CA PRO A 12 26.48 3.05 -4.08
C PRO A 12 25.31 2.82 -3.14
N GLU A 13 25.32 1.69 -2.41
CA GLU A 13 24.23 1.29 -1.50
C GLU A 13 23.92 2.33 -0.41
N HIS A 14 24.95 3.02 0.12
CA HIS A 14 24.72 4.08 1.12
C HIS A 14 23.88 5.23 0.56
N MET A 15 24.06 5.58 -0.72
CA MET A 15 23.27 6.63 -1.37
C MET A 15 21.86 6.15 -1.67
N LEU A 16 21.71 4.89 -2.08
CA LEU A 16 20.39 4.27 -2.26
C LEU A 16 19.61 4.24 -0.95
N SER A 17 20.27 3.96 0.17
CA SER A 17 19.68 3.96 1.50
C SER A 17 19.17 5.36 1.86
N LEU A 18 19.99 6.41 1.67
CA LEU A 18 19.59 7.81 1.89
C LEU A 18 18.42 8.25 1.01
N ILE A 19 18.35 7.78 -0.23
CA ILE A 19 17.20 8.02 -1.11
C ILE A 19 15.96 7.33 -0.56
N SER A 20 16.10 6.06 -0.16
CA SER A 20 15.03 5.23 0.35
C SER A 20 14.37 5.84 1.61
N GLU A 21 15.18 6.38 2.53
CA GLU A 21 14.70 7.04 3.75
C GLU A 21 13.83 8.26 3.45
N LYS A 22 14.18 9.03 2.41
CA LYS A 22 13.39 10.21 1.98
C LYS A 22 12.05 9.82 1.36
N LEU A 23 11.91 8.58 0.89
CA LEU A 23 10.69 8.07 0.27
C LEU A 23 9.71 7.44 1.27
N PHE A 24 10.09 7.26 2.53
CA PHE A 24 9.25 6.65 3.58
C PHE A 24 7.89 7.33 3.79
N CYS A 25 7.79 8.63 3.51
CA CYS A 25 6.54 9.40 3.62
C CYS A 25 5.50 9.03 2.56
N ASN A 26 5.92 8.44 1.44
CA ASN A 26 5.02 8.03 0.36
C ASN A 26 5.28 6.58 -0.03
N ILE A 27 4.50 5.68 0.56
CA ILE A 27 4.61 4.24 0.33
C ILE A 27 4.60 3.85 -1.15
N LYS A 28 3.89 4.59 -2.03
CA LYS A 28 3.86 4.27 -3.47
C LYS A 28 5.22 4.48 -4.11
N ASP A 29 5.90 5.57 -3.76
CA ASP A 29 7.20 5.88 -4.33
C ASP A 29 8.27 4.96 -3.76
N TYR A 30 8.12 4.57 -2.49
CA TYR A 30 8.95 3.54 -1.87
C TYR A 30 8.80 2.15 -2.53
N VAL A 31 7.57 1.73 -2.86
CA VAL A 31 7.33 0.50 -3.61
C VAL A 31 7.94 0.56 -5.01
N ARG A 32 7.81 1.71 -5.71
CA ARG A 32 8.42 1.92 -7.03
C ARG A 32 9.95 1.89 -6.97
N PHE A 33 10.55 2.42 -5.90
CA PHE A 33 11.97 2.34 -5.65
C PHE A 33 12.43 0.87 -5.60
N GLY A 34 11.74 0.02 -4.83
CA GLY A 34 12.06 -1.42 -4.78
C GLY A 34 11.86 -2.15 -6.11
N ALA A 35 11.04 -1.64 -7.02
CA ALA A 35 10.74 -2.27 -8.31
C ALA A 35 11.78 -1.96 -9.42
N VAL A 36 12.83 -1.17 -9.15
CA VAL A 36 13.82 -0.77 -10.17
C VAL A 36 14.72 -1.93 -10.59
N CYS A 37 15.43 -2.54 -9.63
CA CYS A 37 16.33 -3.67 -9.87
C CYS A 37 16.56 -4.44 -8.55
N ARG A 38 17.29 -5.57 -8.62
CA ARG A 38 17.55 -6.41 -7.44
C ARG A 38 18.30 -5.69 -6.31
N SER A 39 19.24 -4.79 -6.65
CA SER A 39 20.00 -4.04 -5.65
C SER A 39 19.08 -3.08 -4.87
N TRP A 40 18.20 -2.34 -5.58
CA TRP A 40 17.24 -1.43 -4.96
C TRP A 40 16.17 -2.19 -4.16
N LEU A 41 15.76 -3.37 -4.67
CA LEU A 41 14.86 -4.27 -3.95
C LEU A 41 15.47 -4.78 -2.63
N SER A 42 16.78 -5.01 -2.57
CA SER A 42 17.48 -5.39 -1.32
C SER A 42 17.32 -4.28 -0.28
N ILE A 43 17.66 -3.05 -0.64
CA ILE A 43 17.53 -1.88 0.23
C ILE A 43 16.08 -1.67 0.67
N TYR A 44 15.11 -1.81 -0.23
CA TYR A 44 13.68 -1.77 0.09
C TYR A 44 13.30 -2.84 1.13
N THR A 45 13.78 -4.08 0.96
CA THR A 45 13.40 -5.21 1.81
C THR A 45 14.01 -5.09 3.20
N GLU A 46 15.27 -4.68 3.28
CA GLU A 46 15.99 -4.43 4.54
C GLU A 46 15.31 -3.31 5.34
N ASN A 47 14.87 -2.25 4.67
CA ASN A 47 14.32 -1.07 5.33
C ASN A 47 12.80 -1.07 5.49
N ARG A 48 12.09 -2.12 5.03
CA ARG A 48 10.62 -2.19 5.09
C ARG A 48 10.05 -2.04 6.52
N HIS A 49 10.81 -2.45 7.53
CA HIS A 49 10.40 -2.38 8.93
C HIS A 49 10.56 -0.98 9.53
N HIS A 50 11.32 -0.10 8.87
CA HIS A 50 11.52 1.29 9.25
C HIS A 50 10.48 2.24 8.65
N LEU A 51 9.57 1.72 7.82
CA LEU A 51 8.48 2.52 7.27
C LEU A 51 7.62 3.10 8.41
N PRO A 52 7.42 4.43 8.44
CA PRO A 52 6.55 5.05 9.42
C PRO A 52 5.13 4.53 9.21
N ARG A 53 4.35 4.50 10.30
CA ARG A 53 2.94 4.13 10.23
C ARG A 53 2.25 5.01 9.20
N GLN A 54 1.79 4.38 8.12
CA GLN A 54 1.02 5.05 7.09
C GLN A 54 -0.38 5.37 7.65
N LEU A 55 -0.97 6.47 7.21
CA LEU A 55 -2.36 6.77 7.55
C LEU A 55 -3.27 5.67 7.02
N PRO A 56 -4.20 5.15 7.84
CA PRO A 56 -5.11 4.09 7.39
C PRO A 56 -6.03 4.59 6.29
N MET A 57 -6.45 3.68 5.43
CA MET A 57 -7.56 3.91 4.51
C MET A 57 -8.87 3.66 5.24
N LEU A 58 -9.88 4.50 4.99
CA LEU A 58 -11.20 4.31 5.56
C LEU A 58 -12.03 3.47 4.61
N MET A 59 -12.50 2.32 5.09
CA MET A 59 -13.46 1.52 4.33
C MET A 59 -14.84 2.18 4.43
N ILE A 60 -15.47 2.44 3.29
CA ILE A 60 -16.75 3.11 3.18
C ILE A 60 -17.73 2.28 2.33
N PRO A 61 -19.05 2.45 2.49
CA PRO A 61 -20.02 1.92 1.55
C PRO A 61 -19.71 2.41 0.14
N THR A 62 -19.85 1.52 -0.82
CA THR A 62 -19.84 1.87 -2.24
C THR A 62 -21.14 2.63 -2.57
N ASP A 63 -21.07 3.67 -3.39
CA ASP A 63 -22.20 4.58 -3.69
C ASP A 63 -23.21 3.95 -4.68
N ASP A 64 -22.76 2.93 -5.39
CA ASP A 64 -23.48 2.12 -6.36
C ASP A 64 -24.40 1.11 -5.64
N ASP A 65 -25.49 0.67 -6.30
CA ASP A 65 -26.40 -0.39 -5.83
C ASP A 65 -25.70 -1.76 -5.62
N HIS A 66 -24.38 -1.83 -5.83
CA HIS A 66 -23.54 -2.98 -5.58
C HIS A 66 -23.30 -3.18 -4.07
N THR A 67 -24.27 -3.81 -3.41
CA THR A 67 -24.21 -4.16 -1.98
C THR A 67 -23.15 -5.22 -1.62
N HIS A 68 -22.36 -5.69 -2.59
CA HIS A 68 -21.40 -6.79 -2.43
C HIS A 68 -19.95 -6.33 -2.29
N THR A 69 -19.67 -5.03 -2.44
CA THR A 69 -18.31 -4.49 -2.35
C THR A 69 -18.21 -3.32 -1.39
N ARG A 70 -16.99 -3.03 -0.92
CA ARG A 70 -16.67 -1.81 -0.16
C ARG A 70 -15.60 -1.01 -0.87
N SER A 71 -15.76 0.31 -0.85
CA SER A 71 -14.78 1.25 -1.38
C SER A 71 -13.84 1.72 -0.28
N PHE A 72 -12.68 2.27 -0.66
CA PHE A 72 -11.71 2.84 0.29
C PHE A 72 -11.50 4.32 0.03
N TYR A 73 -11.60 5.12 1.09
CA TYR A 73 -11.25 6.53 1.09
C TYR A 73 -9.85 6.73 1.65
N SER A 74 -9.00 7.45 0.91
CA SER A 74 -7.67 7.82 1.36
C SER A 74 -7.69 9.19 2.02
N LEU A 75 -7.38 9.24 3.32
CA LEU A 75 -7.24 10.50 4.07
C LEU A 75 -6.13 11.38 3.47
N THR A 76 -5.01 10.77 3.06
CA THR A 76 -3.88 11.49 2.46
C THR A 76 -4.24 12.12 1.11
N LYS A 77 -4.96 11.39 0.25
CA LYS A 77 -5.32 11.88 -1.10
C LYS A 77 -6.65 12.64 -1.14
N LYS A 78 -7.40 12.63 -0.04
CA LYS A 78 -8.75 13.19 0.10
C LYS A 78 -9.72 12.75 -1.00
N ARG A 79 -9.66 11.47 -1.38
CA ARG A 79 -10.50 10.88 -2.43
C ARG A 79 -10.76 9.39 -2.22
N VAL A 80 -11.83 8.90 -2.82
CA VAL A 80 -12.10 7.47 -3.00
C VAL A 80 -11.05 6.86 -3.94
N LEU A 81 -10.58 5.67 -3.61
CA LEU A 81 -9.59 4.93 -4.38
C LEU A 81 -10.29 4.10 -5.45
N ASN A 82 -9.61 3.92 -6.59
CA ASN A 82 -10.14 3.16 -7.73
C ASN A 82 -9.93 1.65 -7.54
N PHE A 83 -10.23 1.13 -6.35
CA PHE A 83 -10.29 -0.29 -6.07
C PHE A 83 -11.35 -0.54 -5.00
N GLN A 84 -11.97 -1.71 -5.06
CA GLN A 84 -13.02 -2.13 -4.13
C GLN A 84 -12.65 -3.49 -3.54
N ALA A 85 -12.92 -3.69 -2.25
CA ALA A 85 -12.85 -5.02 -1.64
C ALA A 85 -14.17 -5.75 -1.84
N PRO A 86 -14.17 -7.08 -2.04
CA PRO A 86 -15.37 -7.90 -2.22
C PRO A 86 -16.12 -8.15 -0.90
N VAL A 87 -16.31 -7.10 -0.10
CA VAL A 87 -16.96 -7.18 1.21
C VAL A 87 -18.38 -6.70 1.10
N ALA A 88 -19.35 -7.57 1.38
CA ALA A 88 -20.75 -7.20 1.31
C ALA A 88 -21.18 -6.23 2.43
N HIS A 89 -22.19 -5.41 2.13
CA HIS A 89 -22.65 -4.33 3.00
C HIS A 89 -23.28 -4.81 4.32
N ASN A 90 -23.81 -6.03 4.33
CA ASN A 90 -24.41 -6.69 5.49
C ASN A 90 -23.36 -7.29 6.44
N LEU A 91 -22.12 -7.45 6.01
CA LEU A 91 -21.06 -8.03 6.84
C LEU A 91 -20.48 -7.01 7.81
N LEU A 92 -20.29 -7.45 9.06
CA LEU A 92 -19.64 -6.67 10.10
C LEU A 92 -18.13 -6.92 10.07
N CYS A 93 -17.35 -5.85 9.92
CA CYS A 93 -15.90 -5.92 10.03
C CYS A 93 -15.50 -5.94 11.51
N ARG A 94 -14.81 -7.00 11.94
CA ARG A 94 -14.35 -7.16 13.33
C ARG A 94 -12.88 -6.85 13.54
N GLY A 95 -12.09 -6.89 12.48
CA GLY A 95 -10.68 -6.53 12.55
C GLY A 95 -9.98 -6.70 11.21
N SER A 96 -8.77 -6.15 11.13
CA SER A 96 -7.87 -6.26 9.98
C SER A 96 -6.42 -6.38 10.43
N CYS A 97 -5.62 -7.24 9.80
CA CYS A 97 -4.18 -7.32 10.05
C CYS A 97 -3.45 -7.87 8.82
N HIS A 98 -2.24 -7.36 8.53
CA HIS A 98 -1.35 -7.90 7.48
C HIS A 98 -2.00 -8.15 6.10
N GLY A 99 -2.94 -7.30 5.67
CA GLY A 99 -3.67 -7.50 4.41
C GLY A 99 -4.89 -8.43 4.50
N TRP A 100 -5.21 -8.92 5.70
CA TRP A 100 -6.41 -9.71 5.97
C TRP A 100 -7.50 -8.86 6.61
N LEU A 101 -8.75 -9.20 6.30
CA LEU A 101 -9.95 -8.66 6.92
C LEU A 101 -10.80 -9.80 7.47
N VAL A 102 -11.25 -9.64 8.72
CA VAL A 102 -12.20 -10.56 9.34
C VAL A 102 -13.59 -9.95 9.29
N THR A 103 -14.48 -10.63 8.59
CA THR A 103 -15.87 -10.24 8.42
C THR A 103 -16.78 -11.29 9.03
N VAL A 104 -17.90 -10.84 9.57
CA VAL A 104 -18.85 -11.73 10.26
C VAL A 104 -20.23 -11.37 9.78
N ASP A 105 -20.92 -12.34 9.19
CA ASP A 105 -22.36 -12.30 9.05
C ASP A 105 -22.99 -12.65 10.40
N ARG A 106 -24.26 -12.33 10.65
CA ARG A 106 -24.93 -12.60 11.94
C ARG A 106 -24.88 -14.08 12.38
N VAL A 107 -24.51 -14.99 11.49
CA VAL A 107 -24.44 -16.44 11.72
C VAL A 107 -23.05 -17.05 11.38
N THR A 108 -22.20 -16.40 10.58
CA THR A 108 -20.99 -17.05 9.99
C THR A 108 -19.77 -16.11 9.99
N ILE A 109 -18.56 -16.64 10.25
CA ILE A 109 -17.28 -15.91 10.19
C ILE A 109 -16.56 -16.22 8.89
N ASN A 110 -16.14 -15.18 8.15
CA ASN A 110 -15.34 -15.27 6.94
C ASN A 110 -14.02 -14.48 7.09
N VAL A 111 -12.97 -14.94 6.41
CA VAL A 111 -11.65 -14.30 6.40
C VAL A 111 -11.21 -14.15 4.95
N GLU A 112 -10.96 -12.91 4.52
CA GLU A 112 -10.61 -12.59 3.14
C GLU A 112 -9.36 -11.70 3.09
N SER A 113 -8.57 -11.85 2.02
CA SER A 113 -7.45 -10.97 1.73
C SER A 113 -7.95 -9.71 1.00
N ILE A 114 -7.45 -8.54 1.38
CA ILE A 114 -7.69 -7.25 0.70
C ILE A 114 -6.48 -6.86 -0.15
#